data_AF-A0A484NH04-F1
#
_entry.id   AF-A0A484NH04-F1
#
_cell.length_a   1.000
_cell.length_b   1.000
_cell.length_c   1.000
_cell.angle_alpha   90.00
_cell.angle_beta   90.00
_cell.angle_gamma   90.00
#
_symmetry.space_group_name_H-M   'P 1'
#
loop_
_entity.id
_entity.type
_entity.pdbx_description
1 polymer ?
#
loop_
_entity_poly.entity_id
_entity_poly.type
_entity_poly.pdbx_seq_one_letter_code
_entity_poly.pdbx_strand_id
1 'polypeptide(L)' 'MVLLQKLVFKRTMERITSPSTESAFKERGVLSVNEFILAGDNPVSKCPTWTWELGKPSRRKSFLRAENQYLMTQNEKDC' A
#
# COMPACT_ATOMS: atom_id res chain seq x y z
N MET A 1 -14.11 -18.01 -16.45
CA MET A 1 -14.59 -18.36 -15.10
C MET A 1 -13.49 -18.27 -14.02
N VAL A 2 -12.25 -18.71 -14.27
CA VAL A 2 -11.14 -18.67 -13.28
C VAL A 2 -10.78 -17.25 -12.79
N LEU A 3 -10.80 -16.24 -13.67
CA LEU A 3 -10.50 -14.85 -13.30
C LEU A 3 -11.51 -14.27 -12.29
N LEU A 4 -12.79 -14.64 -12.45
CA LEU A 4 -13.87 -14.21 -11.56
C LEU A 4 -13.69 -14.81 -10.17
N GLN A 5 -13.34 -16.11 -10.08
CA GLN A 5 -13.07 -16.76 -8.80
C GLN A 5 -11.86 -16.15 -8.07
N LYS A 6 -10.76 -15.84 -8.78
CA LYS A 6 -9.61 -15.14 -8.17
C LYS A 6 -9.96 -13.75 -7.66
N LEU A 7 -10.74 -12.98 -8.42
CA LEU A 7 -11.16 -11.63 -8.04
C LEU A 7 -12.09 -11.66 -6.82
N VAL A 8 -13.04 -12.59 -6.81
CA VAL A 8 -13.96 -12.81 -5.68
C VAL A 8 -13.17 -13.22 -4.44
N PHE A 9 -12.25 -14.19 -4.57
CA PHE A 9 -11.41 -14.64 -3.46
C PHE A 9 -10.58 -13.49 -2.88
N LYS A 10 -9.90 -12.70 -3.72
CA LYS A 10 -9.11 -11.54 -3.29
C LYS A 10 -9.97 -10.54 -2.51
N ARG A 11 -11.14 -10.16 -3.05
CA ARG A 11 -12.06 -9.21 -2.41
C ARG A 11 -12.58 -9.72 -1.06
N THR A 12 -12.90 -11.01 -0.97
CA THR A 12 -13.39 -11.62 0.26
C THR A 12 -12.29 -11.65 1.31
N MET A 13 -11.08 -12.09 0.95
CA MET A 13 -9.95 -12.13 1.87
C MET A 13 -9.54 -10.75 2.39
N GLU A 14 -9.52 -9.74 1.52
CA GLU A 14 -9.22 -8.35 1.93
C GLU A 14 -10.21 -7.78 2.96
N ARG A 15 -11.42 -8.34 3.09
CA ARG A 15 -12.42 -7.90 4.07
C ARG A 15 -12.34 -8.65 5.40
N ILE A 16 -11.83 -9.88 5.38
CA ILE A 16 -11.81 -10.77 6.54
C ILE A 16 -10.48 -10.67 7.27
N THR A 17 -9.38 -10.56 6.51
CA THR A 17 -8.03 -10.52 7.09
C THR A 17 -7.74 -9.11 7.60
N SER A 18 -7.51 -9.00 8.90
CA SER A 18 -7.02 -7.76 9.51
C SER A 18 -5.60 -7.44 9.04
N PRO A 19 -5.26 -6.16 8.89
CA PRO A 19 -3.90 -5.76 8.56
C PRO A 19 -2.92 -6.13 9.69
N SER A 20 -1.68 -6.47 9.33
CA SER A 20 -0.65 -6.79 10.31
C SER A 20 -0.15 -5.53 11.02
N THR A 21 -0.10 -5.59 12.35
CA THR A 21 0.40 -4.51 13.22
C THR A 21 1.80 -4.76 13.75
N GLU A 22 2.30 -6.00 13.64
CA GLU A 22 3.62 -6.40 14.13
C GLU A 22 4.64 -6.48 13.00
N SER A 23 5.88 -6.11 13.29
CA SER A 23 6.98 -6.21 12.32
C SER A 23 7.34 -7.68 12.09
N ALA A 24 7.23 -8.12 10.85
CA ALA A 24 7.67 -9.45 10.40
C ALA A 24 8.51 -9.37 9.12
N PHE A 25 9.09 -8.20 8.83
CA PHE A 25 9.76 -7.93 7.57
C PHE A 25 10.98 -8.84 7.34
N LYS A 26 11.83 -9.01 8.35
CA LYS A 26 13.07 -9.81 8.22
C LYS A 26 12.81 -11.30 8.05
N GLU A 27 11.78 -11.84 8.71
CA GLU A 27 11.50 -13.28 8.72
C GLU A 27 10.59 -13.70 7.58
N ARG A 28 9.53 -12.92 7.32
CA ARG A 28 8.45 -13.28 6.40
C ARG A 28 8.42 -12.42 5.14
N GLY A 29 9.19 -11.33 5.09
CA GLY A 29 9.13 -10.36 3.99
C GLY A 29 7.82 -9.57 3.95
N VAL A 30 7.06 -9.53 5.04
CA VAL A 30 5.77 -8.83 5.12
C VAL A 30 5.91 -7.56 5.94
N LEU A 31 5.40 -6.45 5.41
CA LEU A 31 5.38 -5.16 6.08
C LEU A 31 4.09 -4.99 6.90
N SER A 32 4.24 -4.48 8.11
CA SER A 32 3.12 -3.91 8.86
C SER A 32 2.65 -2.59 8.24
N VAL A 33 1.46 -2.12 8.65
CA VAL A 33 0.90 -0.85 8.17
C VAL A 33 1.83 0.34 8.47
N ASN A 34 2.39 0.39 9.67
CA ASN A 34 3.26 1.47 10.09
C ASN A 34 4.59 1.45 9.34
N GLU A 35 5.16 0.26 9.12
CA GLU A 35 6.38 0.11 8.33
C GLU A 35 6.17 0.51 6.88
N PHE A 36 5.00 0.22 6.29
CA PHE A 36 4.68 0.66 4.94
C PHE A 36 4.69 2.20 4.82
N ILE A 37 4.09 2.90 5.79
CA ILE A 37 4.08 4.38 5.79
C ILE A 37 5.50 4.92 5.96
N LEU A 38 6.25 4.42 6.95
CA LEU A 38 7.63 4.85 7.20
C LEU A 38 8.55 4.57 6.01
N ALA A 39 8.41 3.40 5.39
CA ALA A 39 9.20 3.02 4.22
C ALA A 39 8.84 3.86 3.00
N GLY A 40 7.59 4.30 2.87
CA GLY A 40 7.13 5.17 1.78
C GLY A 40 7.54 6.63 1.92
N ASP A 41 7.74 7.14 3.13
CA ASP A 41 8.24 8.50 3.35
C ASP A 41 9.71 8.66 2.90
N ASN A 42 10.51 7.59 2.95
CA ASN A 42 11.91 7.62 2.52
C ASN A 42 12.08 7.95 1.02
N PRO A 43 11.49 7.22 0.06
CA PRO A 43 11.60 7.57 -1.36
C PRO A 43 11.02 8.94 -1.68
N VAL A 44 9.91 9.35 -1.04
CA VAL A 44 9.35 10.71 -1.21
C VAL A 44 10.34 11.79 -0.78
N SER A 45 11.09 11.55 0.31
CA SER A 45 12.11 12.48 0.80
C SER A 45 13.38 12.51 -0.06
N LYS A 46 13.74 11.37 -0.66
CA LYS A 46 14.99 11.20 -1.40
C LYS A 46 14.86 11.55 -2.87
N CYS A 47 13.72 11.25 -3.47
CA CYS A 47 13.46 11.45 -4.89
C CYS A 47 12.06 12.06 -5.06
N PRO A 48 11.96 13.32 -5.50
CA PRO A 48 10.68 14.05 -5.58
C PRO A 48 9.72 13.46 -6.63
N THR A 49 10.20 12.52 -7.46
CA THR A 49 9.40 11.75 -8.41
C THR A 49 8.34 10.87 -7.73
N TRP A 50 8.59 10.46 -6.48
CA TRP A 50 7.65 9.70 -5.67
C TRP A 50 6.75 10.63 -4.87
N THR A 51 5.43 10.46 -5.02
CA THR A 51 4.43 11.22 -4.26
C THR A 51 3.40 10.30 -3.61
N TRP A 52 2.93 10.71 -2.43
CA TRP A 52 1.78 10.10 -1.77
C TRP A 52 0.49 10.58 -2.42
N GLU A 53 -0.42 9.65 -2.67
CA GLU A 53 -1.71 9.94 -3.28
C GLU A 53 -2.87 9.43 -2.42
N LEU A 54 -3.95 10.23 -2.35
CA LEU A 54 -5.16 9.92 -1.58
C LEU A 54 -6.08 8.91 -2.31
N GLY A 55 -6.06 8.94 -3.64
CA GLY A 55 -6.95 8.15 -4.49
C GLY A 55 -8.45 8.46 -4.36
N LYS A 56 -9.26 7.60 -4.98
CA LYS A 56 -10.73 7.70 -4.95
C LYS A 56 -11.27 7.34 -3.56
N PRO A 57 -12.19 8.13 -2.97
CA PRO A 57 -12.77 7.86 -1.65
C PRO A 57 -13.34 6.45 -1.49
N SER A 58 -13.98 5.91 -2.53
CA SER A 58 -14.61 4.58 -2.53
C SER A 58 -13.63 3.40 -2.49
N ARG A 59 -12.33 3.66 -2.69
CA ARG A 59 -11.27 2.63 -2.69
C ARG A 59 -10.24 2.84 -1.60
N ARG A 60 -10.40 3.85 -0.75
CA ARG A 60 -9.50 4.08 0.38
C ARG A 60 -9.62 2.95 1.40
N LYS A 61 -8.50 2.54 1.95
CA LYS A 61 -8.41 1.59 3.05
C LYS A 61 -8.44 2.37 4.35
N SER A 62 -9.36 2.01 5.25
CA SER A 62 -9.60 2.70 6.52
C SER A 62 -8.44 2.59 7.50
N PHE A 63 -7.59 1.57 7.37
CA PHE A 63 -6.40 1.36 8.21
C PHE A 63 -5.18 2.16 7.75
N LEU A 64 -5.25 2.85 6.61
CA LEU A 64 -4.21 3.78 6.14
C LEU A 64 -4.68 5.23 6.32
N ARG A 65 -3.72 6.16 6.44
CA ARG A 65 -4.00 7.61 6.48
C ARG A 65 -4.67 8.06 5.18
N ALA A 66 -5.57 9.03 5.24
CA ALA A 66 -6.31 9.48 4.07
C ALA A 66 -5.38 9.97 2.95
N GLU A 67 -4.33 10.69 3.32
CA GLU A 67 -3.32 11.25 2.41
C GLU A 67 -2.30 10.24 1.86
N ASN A 68 -2.06 9.13 2.57
CA ASN A 68 -0.99 8.19 2.25
C ASN A 68 -1.57 6.80 1.93
N GLN A 69 -2.33 6.70 0.83
CA GLN A 69 -2.99 5.44 0.45
C GLN A 69 -2.12 4.59 -0.47
N TYR A 70 -1.45 5.22 -1.44
CA TYR A 70 -0.48 4.58 -2.31
C TYR A 70 0.55 5.59 -2.77
N LEU A 71 1.69 5.06 -3.21
CA LEU A 71 2.73 5.85 -3.85
C LEU A 71 2.53 5.84 -5.36
N MET A 72 2.65 7.00 -5.96
CA MET A 72 2.70 7.18 -7.40
C MET A 72 4.08 7.71 -7.78
N THR A 73 4.63 7.17 -8.85
CA THR A 73 5.84 7.71 -9.48
C THR A 73 5.45 8.22 -10.86
N GLN A 74 5.79 9.47 -11.17
CA GLN A 74 5.62 9.99 -12.52
C GLN A 74 6.85 9.62 -13.36
N ASN A 75 6.62 9.13 -14.57
CA ASN A 75 7.68 8.59 -15.40
C ASN A 75 8.41 9.72 -16.14
N GLU A 76 9.46 10.29 -15.56
CA GLU A 76 10.64 10.75 -16.30
C GLU A 76 11.75 11.26 -15.35
N LYS A 77 12.95 10.72 -15.59
CA LYS A 77 14.31 11.20 -15.33
C LYS A 77 14.68 11.57 -13.90
N ASP A 78 15.61 10.76 -13.39
CA ASP A 78 16.47 11.02 -12.24
C ASP A 78 15.76 11.06 -10.87
N CYS A 79 16.03 10.01 -10.08
CA CYS A 79 16.56 10.27 -8.74
C CYS A 79 17.97 10.85 -8.94
#